data_AF-A0A9X7DKR0-F1
#
_entry.id   AF-A0A9X7DKR0-F1
#
_cell.length_a   1.000
_cell.length_b   1.000
_cell.length_c   1.000
_cell.angle_alpha   90.00
_cell.angle_beta   90.00
_cell.angle_gamma   90.00
#
_symmetry.space_group_name_H-M   'P 1'
#
loop_
_entity.id
_entity.type
_entity.pdbx_description
1 polymer ?
#
loop_
_entity_poly.entity_id
_entity_poly.type
_entity_poly.pdbx_seq_one_letter_code
_entity_poly.pdbx_strand_id
1 'polypeptide(L)'
;MKKLLILICLNSFLIFWGCNSEKNLKSTSLKTITINNIKIYENIDDVDLRGYVKSNRFSRGSAKYYFENLVMDINKKNQVNYLFGFYEENKVFINGKSNLKYISEITDILKHNYKEAWQDREQELKYHSYYDKNQKIIFKVVFSIVTKEIVWVEIKSTG
;
A
#
# COMPACT_ATOMS: atom_id res chain seq x y z
N MET A 1 13.24 11.56 22.86
CA MET A 1 12.63 10.69 21.85
C MET A 1 13.41 10.85 20.55
N LYS A 2 14.21 9.85 20.16
CA LYS A 2 15.01 9.91 18.93
C LYS A 2 14.05 9.71 17.75
N LYS A 3 13.86 10.74 16.92
CA LYS A 3 13.12 10.63 15.66
C LYS A 3 13.94 9.73 14.74
N LEU A 4 13.41 8.56 14.40
CA LEU A 4 14.00 7.67 13.41
C LEU A 4 13.84 8.34 12.04
N LEU A 5 14.94 8.86 11.49
CA LEU A 5 14.98 9.47 10.17
C LEU A 5 15.08 8.34 9.14
N ILE A 6 13.93 7.84 8.67
CA ILE A 6 13.88 6.88 7.57
C ILE A 6 14.18 7.67 6.28
N LEU A 7 15.42 7.60 5.82
CA LEU A 7 15.82 8.12 4.52
C LEU A 7 15.28 7.16 3.46
N ILE A 8 14.11 7.48 2.91
CA ILE A 8 13.50 6.71 1.83
C ILE A 8 14.21 7.12 0.54
N CYS A 9 15.34 6.47 0.26
CA CYS A 9 15.90 6.47 -1.07
C CYS A 9 14.96 5.65 -1.96
N LEU A 10 13.95 6.32 -2.56
CA LEU A 10 13.30 5.86 -3.78
C LEU A 10 14.34 5.90 -4.91
N ASN A 11 15.34 5.03 -4.82
CA ASN A 11 16.27 4.77 -5.89
C ASN A 11 15.45 4.13 -7.02
N SER A 12 15.10 4.98 -7.98
CA SER A 12 14.92 4.59 -9.37
C SER A 12 15.97 3.54 -9.73
N PHE A 13 15.50 2.40 -10.24
CA PHE A 13 16.23 1.17 -10.59
C PHE A 13 16.38 0.10 -9.50
N LEU A 14 15.28 -0.62 -9.24
CA LEU A 14 15.26 -2.06 -9.54
C LEU A 14 13.96 -2.40 -10.28
N ILE A 15 14.10 -2.36 -11.60
CA ILE A 15 13.47 -3.18 -12.62
C ILE A 15 12.44 -4.19 -12.07
N PHE A 16 11.21 -4.01 -12.54
CA PHE A 16 10.22 -5.06 -12.78
C PHE A 16 10.87 -6.43 -13.00
N TRP A 17 10.97 -7.27 -11.97
CA TRP A 17 10.98 -8.73 -12.11
C TRP A 17 10.24 -9.30 -10.91
N GLY A 18 8.94 -9.50 -11.09
CA GLY A 18 8.10 -10.12 -10.07
C GLY A 18 6.59 -10.02 -10.24
N CYS A 19 6.04 -9.10 -11.05
CA CYS A 19 4.58 -8.87 -11.13
C CYS A 19 3.73 -10.05 -11.68
N ASN A 20 4.35 -11.15 -12.14
CA ASN A 20 3.61 -12.34 -12.56
C ASN A 20 3.34 -13.32 -11.40
N SER A 21 4.13 -13.26 -10.33
CA SER A 21 4.01 -14.23 -9.24
C SER A 21 2.75 -14.03 -8.39
N GLU A 22 2.34 -12.78 -8.16
CA GLU A 22 1.14 -12.47 -7.38
C GLU A 22 -0.14 -12.95 -8.09
N LYS A 23 -0.13 -12.96 -9.44
CA LYS A 23 -1.27 -13.44 -10.23
C LYS A 23 -1.56 -14.94 -10.03
N ASN A 24 -0.55 -15.71 -9.61
CA ASN A 24 -0.68 -17.14 -9.32
C ASN A 24 -1.21 -17.43 -7.91
N LEU A 25 -1.28 -16.42 -7.03
CA LEU A 25 -1.80 -16.59 -5.68
C LEU A 25 -3.28 -17.02 -5.69
N LYS A 26 -3.72 -17.63 -4.59
CA LYS A 26 -5.15 -17.82 -4.34
C LYS A 26 -5.82 -16.45 -4.23
N SER A 27 -6.96 -16.27 -4.88
CA SER A 27 -7.70 -15.01 -4.83
C SER A 27 -8.12 -14.70 -3.40
N THR A 28 -7.85 -13.48 -2.96
CA THR A 28 -8.28 -12.94 -1.66
C THR A 28 -9.18 -11.74 -1.93
N SER A 29 -10.32 -11.63 -1.26
CA SER A 29 -11.19 -10.46 -1.46
C SER A 29 -10.56 -9.23 -0.85
N LEU A 30 -10.36 -8.19 -1.65
CA LEU A 30 -9.78 -6.90 -1.24
C LEU A 30 -10.79 -5.73 -1.37
N LYS A 31 -12.07 -6.04 -1.61
CA LYS A 31 -13.14 -5.08 -1.92
C LYS A 31 -13.35 -3.98 -0.87
N THR A 32 -13.00 -4.26 0.37
CA THR A 32 -13.27 -3.38 1.52
C THR A 32 -12.01 -2.70 2.05
N ILE A 33 -10.87 -2.84 1.36
CA ILE A 33 -9.62 -2.22 1.78
C ILE A 33 -9.60 -0.76 1.36
N THR A 34 -9.32 0.13 2.32
CA THR A 34 -9.22 1.56 2.07
C THR A 34 -8.05 2.17 2.83
N ILE A 35 -7.54 3.29 2.33
CA ILE A 35 -6.61 4.18 3.05
C ILE A 35 -7.33 5.52 3.19
N ASN A 36 -7.56 5.97 4.43
CA ASN A 36 -8.33 7.17 4.75
C ASN A 36 -9.72 7.20 4.09
N ASN A 37 -10.41 6.05 4.05
CA ASN A 37 -11.68 5.85 3.34
C ASN A 37 -11.63 5.96 1.81
N ILE A 38 -10.44 6.09 1.20
CA ILE A 38 -10.25 6.08 -0.25
C ILE A 38 -10.06 4.65 -0.72
N LYS A 39 -10.82 4.24 -1.75
CA LYS A 39 -10.72 2.90 -2.35
C LYS A 39 -10.17 2.96 -3.79
N ILE A 40 -9.57 1.86 -4.24
CA ILE A 40 -9.26 1.68 -5.66
C ILE A 40 -10.55 1.68 -6.48
N TYR A 41 -10.48 2.27 -7.68
CA TYR A 41 -11.57 2.51 -8.63
C TYR A 41 -12.62 3.56 -8.22
N GLU A 42 -12.43 4.26 -7.10
CA GLU A 42 -13.20 5.46 -6.76
C GLU A 42 -12.94 6.57 -7.77
N ASN A 43 -13.97 7.32 -8.16
CA ASN A 43 -13.76 8.52 -8.96
C ASN A 43 -13.07 9.57 -8.08
N ILE A 44 -12.00 10.16 -8.57
CA ILE A 44 -11.25 11.20 -7.85
C ILE A 44 -12.12 12.41 -7.49
N ASP A 45 -13.17 12.68 -8.27
CA ASP A 45 -14.09 13.78 -8.02
C ASP A 45 -14.95 13.55 -6.75
N ASP A 46 -15.09 12.28 -6.32
CA ASP A 46 -15.81 11.88 -5.11
C ASP A 46 -14.89 11.83 -3.87
N VAL A 47 -13.57 12.01 -4.05
CA VAL A 47 -12.58 11.95 -2.97
C VAL A 47 -12.37 13.34 -2.37
N ASP A 48 -12.63 13.50 -1.07
CA ASP A 48 -12.34 14.76 -0.37
C ASP A 48 -10.84 14.94 -0.10
N LEU A 49 -10.20 15.75 -0.94
CA LEU A 49 -8.77 16.03 -0.83
C LEU A 49 -8.42 17.25 0.02
N ARG A 50 -9.40 17.98 0.55
CA ARG A 50 -9.17 19.27 1.23
C ARG A 50 -8.32 19.14 2.50
N GLY A 51 -8.31 17.97 3.13
CA GLY A 51 -7.54 17.69 4.34
C GLY A 51 -6.07 17.32 4.10
N TYR A 52 -5.63 17.15 2.85
CA TYR A 52 -4.26 16.71 2.57
C TYR A 52 -3.31 17.86 2.26
N VAL A 53 -2.11 17.77 2.82
CA VAL A 53 -1.03 18.73 2.60
C VAL A 53 -0.13 18.22 1.48
N LYS A 54 0.01 18.99 0.39
CA LYS A 54 0.90 18.64 -0.73
C LYS A 54 2.35 18.53 -0.26
N SER A 55 3.09 17.56 -0.79
CA SER A 55 4.47 17.29 -0.37
C SER A 55 5.42 17.03 -1.51
N ASN A 56 6.69 17.36 -1.29
CA ASN A 56 7.84 16.96 -2.11
C ASN A 56 8.70 15.88 -1.45
N ARG A 57 8.24 15.31 -0.32
CA ARG A 57 8.92 14.21 0.43
C ARG A 57 9.20 12.99 -0.44
N PHE A 58 8.33 12.72 -1.41
CA PHE A 58 8.46 11.61 -2.33
C PHE A 58 9.22 12.06 -3.59
N SER A 59 10.39 11.46 -3.83
CA SER A 59 11.17 11.71 -5.04
C SER A 59 10.46 11.14 -6.28
N ARG A 60 10.06 12.04 -7.20
CA ARG A 60 9.57 11.84 -8.59
C ARG A 60 9.17 10.40 -8.96
N GLY A 61 7.97 10.00 -8.56
CA GLY A 61 7.20 8.99 -9.31
C GLY A 61 6.34 9.64 -10.39
N SER A 62 5.56 8.84 -11.10
CA SER A 62 4.59 9.31 -12.11
C SER A 62 3.18 9.55 -11.55
N ALA A 63 3.01 9.54 -10.22
CA ALA A 63 1.70 9.65 -9.61
C ALA A 63 1.16 11.08 -9.73
N LYS A 64 -0.15 11.23 -9.89
CA LYS A 64 -0.77 12.55 -10.03
C LYS A 64 -0.79 13.36 -8.73
N TYR A 65 -0.89 12.72 -7.56
CA TYR A 65 -1.06 13.39 -6.27
C TYR A 65 -0.02 12.93 -5.25
N TYR A 66 0.68 13.92 -4.67
CA TYR A 66 1.68 13.74 -3.62
C TYR A 66 1.31 14.59 -2.40
N PHE A 67 1.05 13.92 -1.28
CA PHE A 67 0.74 14.52 0.01
C PHE A 67 1.71 14.01 1.07
N GLU A 68 1.84 14.72 2.20
CA GLU A 68 2.82 14.39 3.27
C GLU A 68 2.76 12.92 3.74
N ASN A 69 1.55 12.37 3.84
CA ASN A 69 1.27 11.02 4.34
C ASN A 69 0.71 10.06 3.29
N LEU A 70 0.36 10.54 2.08
CA LEU A 70 -0.35 9.75 1.07
C LEU A 70 0.20 10.05 -0.34
N VAL A 71 0.43 9.00 -1.12
CA VAL A 71 0.64 9.11 -2.58
C VAL A 71 -0.51 8.44 -3.29
N MET A 72 -1.06 9.11 -4.30
CA MET A 72 -2.21 8.62 -5.04
C MET A 72 -2.05 8.89 -6.53
N ASP A 73 -2.44 7.91 -7.35
CA ASP A 73 -2.52 8.06 -8.79
C ASP A 73 -3.91 7.72 -9.32
N ILE A 74 -4.20 8.19 -10.52
CA ILE A 74 -5.47 7.95 -11.22
C ILE A 74 -5.24 7.41 -12.62
N ASN A 75 -6.19 6.60 -13.09
CA ASN A 75 -6.20 6.11 -14.46
C ASN A 75 -6.84 7.13 -15.43
N LYS A 76 -6.85 6.76 -16.73
CA LYS A 76 -7.45 7.57 -17.80
C LYS A 76 -8.96 7.80 -17.66
N LYS A 77 -9.65 7.04 -16.79
CA LYS A 77 -11.09 7.17 -16.49
C LYS A 77 -11.35 8.05 -15.26
N ASN A 78 -10.34 8.79 -14.79
CA ASN A 78 -10.42 9.62 -13.59
C ASN A 78 -10.65 8.81 -12.30
N GLN A 79 -10.28 7.52 -12.28
CA GLN A 79 -10.46 6.67 -11.11
C GLN A 79 -9.12 6.39 -10.42
N VAL A 80 -9.13 6.32 -9.09
CA VAL A 80 -7.97 5.95 -8.28
C VAL A 80 -7.47 4.57 -8.69
N ASN A 81 -6.21 4.46 -9.12
CA ASN A 81 -5.59 3.19 -9.52
C ASN A 81 -4.36 2.82 -8.68
N TYR A 82 -3.89 3.72 -7.83
CA TYR A 82 -2.78 3.52 -6.91
C TYR A 82 -2.97 4.34 -5.64
N LEU A 83 -2.70 3.71 -4.50
CA LEU A 83 -2.63 4.35 -3.19
C LEU A 83 -1.41 3.82 -2.44
N PHE A 84 -0.68 4.72 -1.79
CA PHE A 84 0.39 4.41 -0.85
C PHE A 84 0.23 5.31 0.38
N GLY A 85 0.50 4.77 1.57
CA GLY A 85 0.58 5.57 2.78
C GLY A 85 1.36 4.89 3.90
N PHE A 86 2.08 5.70 4.70
CA PHE A 86 2.68 5.23 5.96
C PHE A 86 1.58 4.80 6.91
N TYR A 87 1.72 3.64 7.52
CA TYR A 87 0.62 3.03 8.27
C TYR A 87 0.24 3.86 9.50
N GLU A 88 1.23 4.39 10.23
CA GLU A 88 0.99 5.23 11.42
C GLU A 88 0.38 6.60 11.08
N GLU A 89 0.55 7.08 9.85
CA GLU A 89 0.07 8.40 9.41
C GLU A 89 -1.30 8.33 8.70
N ASN A 90 -1.87 7.13 8.56
CA ASN A 90 -3.11 6.90 7.78
C ASN A 90 -4.06 5.92 8.46
N LYS A 91 -5.37 6.14 8.30
CA LYS A 91 -6.38 5.16 8.73
C LYS A 91 -6.56 4.09 7.66
N VAL A 92 -6.01 2.92 7.89
CA VAL A 92 -6.17 1.77 6.97
C VAL A 92 -7.27 0.85 7.48
N PHE A 93 -8.28 0.61 6.64
CA PHE A 93 -9.34 -0.36 6.92
C PHE A 93 -9.13 -1.62 6.08
N ILE A 94 -9.27 -2.80 6.70
CA ILE A 94 -9.19 -4.11 6.04
C ILE A 94 -10.36 -4.94 6.55
N ASN A 95 -11.33 -5.27 5.69
CA ASN A 95 -12.56 -5.98 6.06
C ASN A 95 -13.26 -5.36 7.29
N GLY A 96 -13.34 -4.03 7.32
CA GLY A 96 -14.00 -3.27 8.39
C GLY A 96 -13.18 -3.14 9.69
N LYS A 97 -12.01 -3.76 9.79
CA LYS A 97 -11.09 -3.61 10.93
C LYS A 97 -10.05 -2.52 10.63
N SER A 98 -9.66 -1.77 11.66
CA SER A 98 -8.63 -0.73 11.59
C SER A 98 -7.72 -0.80 12.82
N ASN A 99 -6.72 0.08 12.90
CA ASN A 99 -5.73 0.12 13.99
C ASN A 99 -5.00 -1.21 14.20
N LEU A 100 -4.77 -1.96 13.11
CA LEU A 100 -4.00 -3.19 13.13
C LEU A 100 -2.53 -2.80 13.28
N LYS A 101 -1.82 -3.40 14.22
CA LYS A 101 -0.44 -3.00 14.49
C LYS A 101 0.55 -3.95 13.84
N TYR A 102 0.22 -5.24 13.83
CA TYR A 102 1.13 -6.31 13.46
C TYR A 102 0.69 -7.01 12.16
N ILE A 103 1.67 -7.48 11.39
CA ILE A 103 1.40 -8.23 10.16
C ILE A 103 0.51 -9.46 10.39
N SER A 104 0.64 -10.12 11.54
CA SER A 104 -0.17 -11.29 11.91
C SER A 104 -1.67 -10.98 11.93
N GLU A 105 -2.07 -9.78 12.37
CA GLU A 105 -3.47 -9.39 12.42
C GLU A 105 -4.08 -9.27 11.02
N ILE A 106 -3.28 -8.78 10.05
CA ILE A 106 -3.69 -8.76 8.64
C ILE A 106 -3.76 -10.18 8.09
N THR A 107 -2.78 -11.03 8.41
CA THR A 107 -2.80 -12.44 8.03
C THR A 107 -4.02 -13.18 8.60
N ASP A 108 -4.47 -12.87 9.82
CA ASP A 108 -5.66 -13.49 10.42
C ASP A 108 -6.94 -13.13 9.64
N ILE A 109 -7.00 -11.89 9.13
CA ILE A 109 -8.13 -11.37 8.34
C ILE A 109 -8.11 -11.93 6.91
N LEU A 110 -6.96 -11.87 6.24
CA LEU A 110 -6.80 -12.16 4.81
C LEU A 110 -6.33 -13.60 4.51
N LYS A 111 -5.98 -14.34 5.56
CA LYS A 111 -5.41 -15.71 5.54
C LYS A 111 -4.04 -15.77 4.88
N HIS A 112 -3.43 -16.95 4.87
CA HIS A 112 -2.10 -17.19 4.28
C HIS A 112 -2.10 -17.26 2.74
N ASN A 113 -2.89 -16.40 2.09
CA ASN A 113 -3.00 -16.34 0.63
C ASN A 113 -2.08 -15.26 0.02
N TYR A 114 -0.99 -14.95 0.71
CA TYR A 114 -0.03 -13.93 0.29
C TYR A 114 1.24 -14.54 -0.28
N LYS A 115 1.93 -13.74 -1.09
CA LYS A 115 3.36 -13.91 -1.35
C LYS A 115 4.15 -13.11 -0.31
N GLU A 116 5.15 -13.74 0.30
CA GLU A 116 6.14 -13.04 1.13
C GLU A 116 7.44 -12.86 0.37
N ALA A 117 8.04 -11.67 0.46
CA ALA A 117 9.41 -11.43 0.00
C ALA A 117 10.05 -10.23 0.72
N TRP A 118 11.32 -10.00 0.45
CA TRP A 118 12.05 -8.84 0.95
C TRP A 118 11.62 -7.57 0.23
N GLN A 119 11.37 -6.51 1.00
CA GLN A 119 11.21 -5.15 0.50
C GLN A 119 12.57 -4.44 0.52
N ASP A 120 13.23 -4.47 1.67
CA ASP A 120 14.56 -3.90 1.90
C ASP A 120 15.25 -4.76 2.95
N ARG A 121 16.35 -5.43 2.58
CA ARG A 121 17.09 -6.31 3.49
C ARG A 121 17.89 -5.52 4.52
N GLU A 122 18.46 -4.38 4.13
CA GLU A 122 19.31 -3.56 4.99
C GLU A 122 18.49 -2.89 6.10
N GLN A 123 17.23 -2.57 5.80
CA GLN A 123 16.28 -2.03 6.76
C GLN A 123 15.42 -3.09 7.45
N GLU A 124 15.69 -4.38 7.22
CA GLU A 124 14.96 -5.49 7.82
C GLU A 124 13.44 -5.46 7.54
N LEU A 125 13.09 -5.12 6.30
CA LEU A 125 11.71 -4.98 5.83
C LEU A 125 11.32 -6.11 4.88
N LYS A 126 10.22 -6.78 5.19
CA LYS A 126 9.54 -7.73 4.30
C LYS A 126 8.17 -7.21 3.92
N TYR A 127 7.57 -7.83 2.90
CA TYR A 127 6.19 -7.57 2.54
C TYR A 127 5.37 -8.84 2.43
N HIS A 128 4.08 -8.72 2.72
CA HIS A 128 3.04 -9.65 2.27
C HIS A 128 2.25 -8.99 1.13
N SER A 129 2.09 -9.70 0.02
CA SER A 129 1.32 -9.24 -1.14
C SER A 129 0.15 -10.17 -1.39
N TYR A 130 -1.06 -9.61 -1.41
CA TYR A 130 -2.32 -10.29 -1.63
C TYR A 130 -2.88 -9.88 -3.00
N TYR A 131 -3.56 -10.79 -3.68
CA TYR A 131 -4.16 -10.54 -5.00
C TYR A 131 -5.65 -10.87 -5.02
N ASP A 132 -6.46 -9.91 -5.45
CA ASP A 132 -7.87 -10.11 -5.78
C ASP A 132 -7.99 -10.33 -7.29
N LYS A 133 -8.27 -11.57 -7.72
CA LYS A 133 -8.42 -11.91 -9.13
C LYS A 133 -9.66 -11.29 -9.77
N ASN A 134 -10.73 -11.12 -8.99
CA ASN A 134 -12.00 -10.62 -9.48
C ASN A 134 -11.93 -9.12 -9.75
N GLN A 135 -11.29 -8.39 -8.83
CA GLN A 135 -11.12 -6.94 -8.94
C GLN A 135 -9.82 -6.53 -9.64
N LYS A 136 -8.88 -7.47 -9.86
CA LYS A 136 -7.53 -7.22 -10.40
C LYS A 136 -6.75 -6.22 -9.55
N ILE A 137 -6.87 -6.32 -8.22
CA ILE A 137 -6.20 -5.45 -7.25
C ILE A 137 -5.09 -6.22 -6.54
N ILE A 138 -3.94 -5.58 -6.34
CA ILE A 138 -2.89 -6.04 -5.44
C ILE A 138 -2.87 -5.16 -4.19
N PHE A 139 -2.85 -5.79 -3.02
CA PHE A 139 -2.62 -5.15 -1.75
C PHE A 139 -1.29 -5.64 -1.17
N LYS A 140 -0.34 -4.73 -0.96
CA LYS A 140 0.95 -5.02 -0.35
C LYS A 140 1.04 -4.34 1.01
N VAL A 141 1.48 -5.10 1.99
CA VAL A 141 1.77 -4.64 3.35
C VAL A 141 3.26 -4.82 3.60
N VAL A 142 3.96 -3.73 3.90
CA VAL A 142 5.37 -3.78 4.30
C VAL A 142 5.46 -3.70 5.82
N PHE A 143 6.27 -4.56 6.42
CA PHE A 143 6.43 -4.69 7.86
C PHE A 143 7.89 -4.91 8.24
N SER A 144 8.25 -4.51 9.46
CA SER A 144 9.57 -4.81 10.04
C SER A 144 9.62 -6.26 10.50
N ILE A 145 10.68 -7.00 10.14
CA ILE A 145 10.85 -8.36 10.65
C ILE A 145 11.29 -8.40 12.12
N VAL A 146 11.78 -7.29 12.67
CA VAL A 146 12.18 -7.18 14.07
C VAL A 146 10.96 -6.95 14.96
N THR A 147 10.20 -5.88 14.72
CA THR A 147 9.05 -5.53 15.56
C THR A 147 7.76 -6.23 15.15
N LYS A 148 7.72 -6.79 13.93
CA LYS A 148 6.51 -7.31 13.27
C LYS A 148 5.45 -6.24 12.97
N GLU A 149 5.76 -4.98 13.23
CA GLU A 149 4.85 -3.85 13.03
C GLU A 149 4.77 -3.46 11.56
N ILE A 150 3.59 -3.02 11.15
CA ILE A 150 3.32 -2.55 9.79
C ILE A 150 3.94 -1.17 9.62
N VAL A 151 4.71 -0.98 8.55
CA VAL A 151 5.39 0.29 8.26
C VAL A 151 4.60 1.11 7.24
N TRP A 152 4.21 0.50 6.12
CA TRP A 152 3.37 1.15 5.11
C TRP A 152 2.57 0.13 4.31
N VAL A 153 1.61 0.64 3.55
CA VAL A 153 0.75 -0.14 2.67
C VAL A 153 0.68 0.46 1.27
N GLU A 154 0.51 -0.42 0.29
CA GLU A 154 0.26 -0.07 -1.11
C GLU A 154 -0.96 -0.82 -1.62
N ILE A 155 -1.86 -0.14 -2.31
CA ILE A 155 -2.97 -0.75 -3.05
C ILE A 155 -2.85 -0.32 -4.51
N LYS A 156 -2.93 -1.25 -5.46
CA LYS A 156 -2.85 -0.92 -6.89
C LYS A 156 -3.77 -1.77 -7.77
N SER A 157 -4.35 -1.13 -8.79
CA SER A 157 -4.96 -1.82 -9.92
C SER A 157 -3.89 -2.47 -10.79
N THR A 158 -4.20 -3.64 -11.34
CA THR A 158 -3.38 -4.34 -12.35
C THR A 158 -4.08 -4.47 -13.71
N GLY A 159 -5.29 -3.91 -13.82
CA GLY A 159 -6.07 -3.80 -15.05
C GLY A 159 -5.94 -2.45 -15.74
#